data_AF-E6UKU2-F1
#
_entry.id   AF-E6UKU2-F1
#
_cell.length_a   1.000
_cell.length_b   1.000
_cell.length_c   1.000
_cell.angle_alpha   90.00
_cell.angle_beta   90.00
_cell.angle_gamma   90.00
#
_symmetry.space_group_name_H-M   'P 1'
#
loop_
_entity.id
_entity.type
_entity.pdbx_description
1 polymer ?
#
loop_
_entity_poly.entity_id
_entity_poly.type
_entity_poly.pdbx_seq_one_letter_code
_entity_poly.pdbx_strand_id
1 'polypeptide(L)'
;MRDNLLIIGAGQYGMIAKEIAEELGYEKIDFLDGKSDKAIGTPDDVDKFESDVIVAIGNAEVRGRMLEKIDKSRVVSLISPHAYVSPSAVVSTGCVVEPMAVVHTGANVGIGCFISAGAVVNHDCVLEDCCHIDCNSSVMKASTVPAGTKVESNMSWTGEVETGEEVKQIEVHDDNWYAMASGK
;
A
#
# COMPACT_ATOMS: atom_id res chain seq x y z
N MET A 1 -17.18 17.10 -0.94
CA MET A 1 -17.50 16.15 0.13
C MET A 1 -17.32 14.78 -0.49
N ARG A 2 -16.65 13.84 0.17
CA ARG A 2 -16.47 12.48 -0.38
C ARG A 2 -17.63 11.66 0.16
N ASP A 3 -18.62 11.40 -0.69
CA ASP A 3 -19.95 11.07 -0.19
C ASP A 3 -20.06 9.59 0.23
N ASN A 4 -19.61 8.64 -0.60
CA ASN A 4 -19.78 7.20 -0.34
C ASN A 4 -18.53 6.41 -0.72
N LEU A 5 -18.08 5.51 0.17
CA LEU A 5 -17.05 4.52 -0.11
C LEU A 5 -17.62 3.11 -0.05
N LEU A 6 -17.25 2.28 -1.02
CA LEU A 6 -17.50 0.85 -1.03
C LEU A 6 -16.19 0.08 -0.85
N ILE A 7 -16.12 -0.74 0.19
CA ILE A 7 -14.95 -1.55 0.51
C ILE A 7 -15.21 -2.99 0.06
N ILE A 8 -14.43 -3.48 -0.92
CA ILE A 8 -14.47 -4.89 -1.30
C ILE A 8 -13.55 -5.68 -0.37
N GLY A 9 -14.14 -6.54 0.46
CA GLY A 9 -13.47 -7.31 1.50
C GLY A 9 -13.83 -6.79 2.90
N ALA A 10 -14.58 -7.58 3.66
CA ALA A 10 -15.03 -7.26 5.02
C ALA A 10 -14.20 -7.98 6.11
N GLY A 11 -12.97 -8.35 5.76
CA GLY A 11 -11.97 -8.91 6.69
C GLY A 11 -11.20 -7.83 7.47
N GLN A 12 -10.09 -8.21 8.09
CA GLN A 12 -9.28 -7.29 8.91
C GLN A 12 -8.76 -6.09 8.12
N TYR A 13 -8.23 -6.31 6.90
CA TYR A 13 -7.81 -5.21 6.02
C TYR A 13 -8.97 -4.28 5.65
N GLY A 14 -10.18 -4.80 5.51
CA GLY A 14 -11.39 -4.00 5.28
C GLY A 14 -11.74 -3.12 6.47
N MET A 15 -11.57 -3.62 7.69
CA MET A 15 -11.79 -2.82 8.90
C MET A 15 -10.74 -1.69 9.02
N ILE A 16 -9.47 -1.98 8.71
CA ILE A 16 -8.41 -0.96 8.67
C ILE A 16 -8.72 0.11 7.62
N ALA A 17 -9.10 -0.30 6.40
CA ALA A 17 -9.50 0.62 5.34
C ALA A 17 -10.69 1.49 5.76
N LYS A 18 -11.67 0.91 6.47
CA LYS A 18 -12.81 1.67 7.02
C LYS A 18 -12.35 2.73 8.02
N GLU A 19 -11.49 2.39 8.98
CA GLU A 19 -11.00 3.35 9.99
C GLU A 19 -10.27 4.52 9.31
N ILE A 20 -9.40 4.24 8.34
CA ILE A 20 -8.72 5.28 7.56
C ILE A 20 -9.70 6.13 6.75
N ALA A 21 -10.73 5.51 6.16
CA ALA A 21 -11.75 6.24 5.41
C ALA A 21 -12.58 7.17 6.32
N GLU A 22 -12.90 6.75 7.54
CA GLU A 22 -13.57 7.59 8.54
C GLU A 22 -12.70 8.81 8.92
N GLU A 23 -11.39 8.62 9.12
CA GLU A 23 -10.44 9.72 9.35
C GLU A 23 -10.35 10.69 8.16
N LEU A 24 -10.52 10.17 6.94
CA LEU A 24 -10.54 10.96 5.70
C LEU A 24 -11.88 11.67 5.44
N GLY A 25 -12.87 11.48 6.32
CA GLY A 25 -14.17 12.14 6.28
C GLY A 25 -15.21 11.49 5.36
N TYR A 26 -15.06 10.20 5.03
CA TYR A 26 -16.17 9.47 4.42
C TYR A 26 -17.27 9.23 5.48
N GLU A 27 -18.50 9.62 5.16
CA GLU A 27 -19.63 9.49 6.09
C GLU A 27 -20.38 8.16 5.89
N LYS A 28 -20.44 7.67 4.65
CA LYS A 28 -21.09 6.41 4.31
C LYS A 28 -20.08 5.41 3.76
N ILE A 29 -19.88 4.32 4.51
CA ILE A 29 -18.94 3.25 4.17
C ILE A 29 -19.68 1.92 4.24
N ASP A 30 -19.78 1.25 3.11
CA ASP A 30 -20.41 -0.07 2.98
C ASP A 30 -19.39 -1.12 2.55
N PHE A 31 -19.70 -2.39 2.79
CA PHE A 31 -18.84 -3.52 2.41
C PHE A 31 -19.47 -4.40 1.33
N LEU A 32 -18.64 -4.94 0.44
CA LEU A 32 -18.95 -6.10 -0.41
C LEU A 32 -18.07 -7.28 -0.04
N ASP A 33 -18.67 -8.40 0.33
CA ASP A 33 -17.97 -9.63 0.72
C ASP A 33 -18.90 -10.84 0.58
N GLY A 34 -18.41 -11.94 0.02
CA GLY A 34 -19.23 -13.13 -0.20
C GLY A 34 -19.48 -13.98 1.05
N LYS A 35 -18.87 -13.66 2.20
CA LYS A 35 -18.89 -14.51 3.40
C LYS A 35 -19.18 -13.76 4.70
N SER A 36 -19.35 -12.44 4.65
CA SER A 36 -19.48 -11.60 5.85
C SER A 36 -20.86 -11.01 5.98
N ASP A 37 -21.48 -11.15 7.15
CA ASP A 37 -22.79 -10.55 7.46
C ASP A 37 -22.73 -9.01 7.55
N LYS A 38 -21.52 -8.42 7.56
CA LYS A 38 -21.32 -6.96 7.49
C LYS A 38 -21.50 -6.40 6.09
N ALA A 39 -21.50 -7.26 5.06
CA ALA A 39 -21.56 -6.84 3.68
C ALA A 39 -23.00 -6.66 3.20
N ILE A 40 -23.22 -5.65 2.37
CA ILE A 40 -24.51 -5.36 1.74
C ILE A 40 -24.69 -6.11 0.40
N GLY A 41 -23.69 -6.90 0.02
CA GLY A 41 -23.64 -7.66 -1.22
C GLY A 41 -22.32 -8.38 -1.41
N THR A 42 -22.14 -8.97 -2.58
CA THR A 42 -20.93 -9.67 -3.00
C THR A 42 -20.01 -8.77 -3.83
N PRO A 43 -18.72 -9.08 -4.01
CA PRO A 43 -17.84 -8.29 -4.89
C PRO A 43 -18.37 -8.10 -6.32
N ASP A 44 -19.15 -9.04 -6.85
CA ASP A 44 -19.75 -8.95 -8.19
C ASP A 44 -20.87 -7.91 -8.27
N ASP A 45 -21.33 -7.38 -7.13
CA ASP A 45 -22.37 -6.36 -7.04
C ASP A 45 -21.81 -4.93 -7.11
N VAL A 46 -20.50 -4.74 -7.31
CA VAL A 46 -19.81 -3.42 -7.29
C VAL A 46 -20.43 -2.36 -8.21
N ASP A 47 -20.96 -2.78 -9.37
CA ASP A 47 -21.58 -1.88 -10.34
C ASP A 47 -23.03 -1.52 -10.02
N LYS A 48 -23.61 -2.10 -8.95
CA LYS A 48 -24.94 -1.70 -8.44
C LYS A 48 -24.88 -0.43 -7.59
N PHE A 49 -23.69 0.07 -7.30
CA PHE A 49 -23.46 1.19 -6.38
C PHE A 49 -22.62 2.28 -7.06
N GLU A 50 -23.11 3.52 -7.02
CA GLU A 50 -22.36 4.70 -7.45
C GLU A 50 -21.56 5.26 -6.26
N SER A 51 -20.34 4.73 -6.07
CA SER A 51 -19.44 5.05 -4.96
C SER A 51 -17.99 4.99 -5.40
N ASP A 52 -17.13 5.69 -4.65
CA ASP A 52 -15.69 5.41 -4.63
C ASP A 52 -15.47 3.95 -4.16
N VAL A 53 -14.41 3.31 -4.65
CA VAL A 53 -14.14 1.89 -4.38
C VAL A 53 -12.70 1.68 -3.93
N ILE A 54 -12.54 0.85 -2.90
CA ILE A 54 -11.25 0.31 -2.46
C ILE A 54 -11.35 -1.21 -2.34
N VAL A 55 -10.30 -1.93 -2.77
CA VAL A 55 -10.23 -3.40 -2.65
C VAL A 55 -9.34 -3.77 -1.48
N ALA A 56 -9.97 -4.03 -0.34
CA ALA A 56 -9.32 -4.32 0.94
C ALA A 56 -9.12 -5.83 1.19
N ILE A 57 -8.52 -6.53 0.22
CA ILE A 57 -8.29 -7.99 0.25
C ILE A 57 -6.80 -8.27 0.40
N GLY A 58 -6.37 -9.05 1.39
CA GLY A 58 -4.95 -9.34 1.63
C GLY A 58 -4.28 -10.17 0.53
N ASN A 59 -5.00 -11.11 -0.09
CA ASN A 59 -4.46 -11.90 -1.20
C ASN A 59 -4.26 -11.00 -2.44
N ALA A 60 -2.99 -10.80 -2.85
CA ALA A 60 -2.61 -9.90 -3.93
C ALA A 60 -3.22 -10.28 -5.28
N GLU A 61 -3.28 -11.57 -5.60
CA GLU A 61 -3.85 -12.06 -6.86
C GLU A 61 -5.36 -11.76 -6.95
N VAL A 62 -6.11 -12.03 -5.87
CA VAL A 62 -7.54 -11.69 -5.79
C VAL A 62 -7.73 -10.17 -5.86
N ARG A 63 -6.91 -9.40 -5.12
CA ARG A 63 -6.96 -7.94 -5.11
C ARG A 63 -6.74 -7.37 -6.51
N GLY A 64 -5.70 -7.81 -7.22
CA GLY A 64 -5.40 -7.40 -8.60
C GLY A 64 -6.54 -7.71 -9.56
N ARG A 65 -7.03 -8.96 -9.57
CA ARG A 65 -8.17 -9.35 -10.45
C ARG A 65 -9.44 -8.56 -10.17
N MET A 66 -9.70 -8.17 -8.93
CA MET A 66 -10.86 -7.32 -8.61
C MET A 66 -10.64 -5.90 -9.11
N LEU A 67 -9.46 -5.33 -8.88
CA LEU A 67 -9.10 -4.00 -9.37
C LEU A 67 -9.21 -3.89 -10.89
N GLU A 68 -8.90 -4.94 -11.64
CA GLU A 68 -9.06 -4.99 -13.11
C GLU A 68 -10.50 -4.87 -13.59
N LYS A 69 -11.48 -5.33 -12.79
CA LYS A 69 -12.90 -5.36 -13.16
C LYS A 69 -13.64 -4.06 -12.86
N ILE A 70 -13.06 -3.19 -12.05
CA ILE A 70 -13.69 -1.96 -11.58
C ILE A 70 -13.30 -0.82 -12.52
N ASP A 71 -14.24 0.07 -12.84
CA ASP A 71 -13.92 1.32 -13.51
C ASP A 71 -12.85 2.09 -12.72
N LYS A 72 -11.69 2.30 -13.36
CA LYS A 72 -10.52 2.92 -12.74
C LYS A 72 -10.79 4.34 -12.23
N SER A 73 -11.80 5.03 -12.77
CA SER A 73 -12.20 6.36 -12.30
C SER A 73 -12.82 6.34 -10.89
N ARG A 74 -13.35 5.19 -10.45
CA ARG A 74 -13.95 4.98 -9.12
C ARG A 74 -12.94 4.46 -8.10
N VAL A 75 -11.79 3.94 -8.54
CA VAL A 75 -10.81 3.33 -7.63
C VAL A 75 -9.99 4.42 -6.95
N VAL A 76 -10.15 4.54 -5.63
CA VAL A 76 -9.45 5.53 -4.80
C VAL A 76 -8.29 4.91 -4.02
N SER A 77 -7.39 5.75 -3.53
CA SER A 77 -6.39 5.36 -2.53
C SER A 77 -6.74 5.98 -1.18
N LEU A 78 -6.58 5.19 -0.12
CA LEU A 78 -6.78 5.61 1.25
C LEU A 78 -5.41 5.83 1.89
N ILE A 79 -5.06 7.09 2.11
CA ILE A 79 -3.79 7.47 2.75
C ILE A 79 -4.15 8.09 4.08
N SER A 80 -3.76 7.45 5.18
CA SER A 80 -4.03 7.99 6.52
C SER A 80 -3.43 9.39 6.67
N PRO A 81 -4.12 10.33 7.32
CA PRO A 81 -3.56 11.62 7.68
C PRO A 81 -2.34 11.51 8.63
N HIS A 82 -2.11 10.33 9.20
CA HIS A 82 -0.97 10.02 10.07
C HIS A 82 0.20 9.34 9.35
N ALA A 83 0.10 9.13 8.03
CA ALA A 83 1.23 8.68 7.21
C ALA A 83 2.07 9.89 6.73
N TYR A 84 3.36 9.67 6.51
CA TYR A 84 4.19 10.62 5.77
C TYR A 84 4.34 10.13 4.32
N VAL A 85 3.87 10.93 3.37
CA VAL A 85 4.11 10.71 1.94
C VAL A 85 4.82 11.93 1.39
N SER A 86 6.03 11.74 0.85
CA SER A 86 6.80 12.81 0.25
C SER A 86 6.01 13.46 -0.89
N PRO A 87 6.02 14.80 -1.05
CA PRO A 87 5.37 15.48 -2.17
C PRO A 87 5.87 15.06 -3.56
N SER A 88 7.04 14.42 -3.63
CA SER A 88 7.63 13.90 -4.87
C SER A 88 7.39 12.40 -5.08
N ALA A 89 6.82 11.71 -4.10
CA ALA A 89 6.43 10.31 -4.26
C ALA A 89 5.17 10.22 -5.13
N VAL A 90 5.05 9.11 -5.84
CA VAL A 90 3.85 8.76 -6.59
C VAL A 90 3.18 7.58 -5.89
N VAL A 91 1.91 7.72 -5.55
CA VAL A 91 1.07 6.64 -5.04
C VAL A 91 -0.09 6.45 -6.00
N SER A 92 -0.11 5.30 -6.68
CA SER A 92 -1.15 4.97 -7.66
C SER A 92 -2.50 4.69 -6.98
N THR A 93 -3.56 4.49 -7.77
CA THR A 93 -4.91 4.20 -7.26
C THR A 93 -5.00 2.83 -6.57
N GLY A 94 -6.02 2.65 -5.72
CA GLY A 94 -6.30 1.39 -5.04
C GLY A 94 -5.38 1.10 -3.86
N CYS A 95 -4.48 2.01 -3.50
CA CYS A 95 -3.52 1.81 -2.42
C CYS A 95 -4.14 2.08 -1.06
N VAL A 96 -3.65 1.37 -0.04
CA VAL A 96 -3.91 1.66 1.37
C VAL A 96 -2.59 1.98 2.04
N VAL A 97 -2.46 3.20 2.57
CA VAL A 97 -1.29 3.65 3.33
C VAL A 97 -1.74 3.93 4.75
N GLU A 98 -1.34 3.03 5.66
CA GLU A 98 -1.75 3.02 7.05
C GLU A 98 -1.02 4.08 7.90
N PRO A 99 -1.50 4.38 9.13
CA PRO A 99 -0.85 5.32 10.03
C PRO A 99 0.64 5.01 10.26
N MET A 100 1.46 6.05 10.39
CA MET A 100 2.91 5.96 10.63
C MET A 100 3.73 5.31 9.50
N ALA A 101 3.09 4.89 8.39
CA ALA A 101 3.82 4.53 7.19
C ALA A 101 4.57 5.74 6.61
N VAL A 102 5.72 5.47 6.00
CA VAL A 102 6.58 6.49 5.40
C VAL A 102 6.87 6.11 3.95
N VAL A 103 6.48 6.96 3.01
CA VAL A 103 6.82 6.84 1.58
C VAL A 103 7.71 8.01 1.20
N HIS A 104 9.00 7.75 1.00
CA HIS A 104 10.02 8.77 0.82
C HIS A 104 10.09 9.33 -0.61
N THR A 105 10.91 10.37 -0.74
CA THR A 105 11.17 11.12 -1.98
C THR A 105 11.45 10.22 -3.17
N GLY A 106 10.81 10.51 -4.30
CA GLY A 106 11.03 9.79 -5.56
C GLY A 106 10.49 8.35 -5.59
N ALA A 107 9.90 7.83 -4.51
CA ALA A 107 9.33 6.49 -4.52
C ALA A 107 8.10 6.42 -5.44
N ASN A 108 7.95 5.31 -6.15
CA ASN A 108 6.80 5.00 -7.00
C ASN A 108 6.08 3.76 -6.46
N VAL A 109 4.85 3.94 -6.01
CA VAL A 109 3.98 2.89 -5.50
C VAL A 109 2.92 2.56 -6.56
N GLY A 110 2.97 1.33 -7.07
CA GLY A 110 2.04 0.76 -8.05
C GLY A 110 0.61 0.61 -7.54
N ILE A 111 -0.28 0.14 -8.41
CA ILE A 111 -1.72 0.05 -8.16
C ILE A 111 -2.01 -0.98 -7.07
N GLY A 112 -2.93 -0.69 -6.16
CA GLY A 112 -3.42 -1.71 -5.23
C GLY A 112 -2.43 -2.11 -4.13
N CYS A 113 -1.40 -1.32 -3.87
CA CYS A 113 -0.39 -1.62 -2.87
C CYS A 113 -0.85 -1.31 -1.45
N PHE A 114 -0.45 -2.16 -0.50
CA PHE A 114 -0.64 -1.91 0.93
C PHE A 114 0.69 -1.54 1.57
N ILE A 115 0.72 -0.38 2.22
CA ILE A 115 1.85 0.08 3.01
C ILE A 115 1.36 0.16 4.46
N SER A 116 1.63 -0.90 5.21
CA SER A 116 1.05 -1.10 6.53
C SER A 116 1.73 -0.24 7.60
N ALA A 117 1.14 -0.24 8.80
CA ALA A 117 1.55 0.66 9.87
C ALA A 117 3.05 0.58 10.17
N GLY A 118 3.70 1.75 10.21
CA GLY A 118 5.14 1.86 10.48
C GLY A 118 6.06 1.36 9.36
N ALA A 119 5.52 0.89 8.23
CA ALA A 119 6.34 0.47 7.09
C ALA A 119 7.07 1.66 6.45
N VAL A 120 8.30 1.44 5.99
CA VAL A 120 9.14 2.48 5.35
C VAL A 120 9.50 2.09 3.93
N VAL A 121 8.97 2.82 2.96
CA VAL A 121 9.41 2.79 1.57
C VAL A 121 10.44 3.91 1.39
N ASN A 122 11.73 3.55 1.31
CA ASN A 122 12.80 4.54 1.19
C ASN A 122 12.78 5.28 -0.15
N HIS A 123 13.68 6.24 -0.28
CA HIS A 123 13.77 7.09 -1.46
C HIS A 123 14.09 6.28 -2.72
N ASP A 124 13.53 6.73 -3.84
CA ASP A 124 13.72 6.16 -5.19
C ASP A 124 13.32 4.68 -5.35
N CYS A 125 12.55 4.11 -4.40
CA CYS A 125 12.05 2.75 -4.50
C CYS A 125 10.92 2.62 -5.53
N VAL A 126 10.78 1.43 -6.11
CA VAL A 126 9.63 1.07 -6.95
C VAL A 126 8.92 -0.10 -6.30
N LEU A 127 7.64 0.05 -6.01
CA LEU A 127 6.76 -1.06 -5.68
C LEU A 127 5.88 -1.32 -6.90
N GLU A 128 5.97 -2.50 -7.48
CA GLU A 128 5.05 -2.90 -8.53
C GLU A 128 3.64 -3.15 -7.98
N ASP A 129 2.69 -3.43 -8.86
CA ASP A 129 1.28 -3.53 -8.49
C ASP A 129 1.01 -4.60 -7.42
N CYS A 130 0.07 -4.30 -6.52
CA CYS A 130 -0.41 -5.18 -5.48
C CYS A 130 0.68 -5.69 -4.51
N CYS A 131 1.78 -4.96 -4.33
CA CYS A 131 2.70 -5.24 -3.22
C CYS A 131 2.02 -5.07 -1.86
N HIS A 132 2.52 -5.76 -0.84
CA HIS A 132 2.16 -5.54 0.56
C HIS A 132 3.43 -5.40 1.41
N ILE A 133 3.72 -4.17 1.82
CA ILE A 133 4.82 -3.84 2.74
C ILE A 133 4.23 -3.84 4.14
N ASP A 134 4.42 -4.94 4.86
CA ASP A 134 3.71 -5.23 6.11
C ASP A 134 4.30 -4.46 7.31
N CYS A 135 3.65 -4.55 8.46
CA CYS A 135 3.93 -3.73 9.64
C CYS A 135 5.43 -3.68 10.01
N ASN A 136 5.94 -2.46 10.23
CA ASN A 136 7.33 -2.19 10.59
C ASN A 136 8.39 -2.78 9.62
N SER A 137 8.02 -3.16 8.40
CA SER A 137 8.98 -3.58 7.38
C SER A 137 9.57 -2.39 6.65
N SER A 138 10.69 -2.58 5.96
CA SER A 138 11.31 -1.52 5.16
C SER A 138 11.70 -2.01 3.77
N VAL A 139 11.57 -1.13 2.78
CA VAL A 139 12.12 -1.30 1.44
C VAL A 139 13.31 -0.38 1.34
N MET A 140 14.49 -0.93 1.13
CA MET A 140 15.75 -0.19 1.09
C MET A 140 15.83 0.68 -0.15
N LYS A 141 16.60 1.77 -0.07
CA LYS A 141 16.69 2.81 -1.10
C LYS A 141 16.92 2.24 -2.50
N ALA A 142 16.29 2.84 -3.50
CA ALA A 142 16.44 2.47 -4.91
C ALA A 142 16.18 0.97 -5.23
N SER A 143 15.46 0.25 -4.36
CA SER A 143 15.06 -1.14 -4.60
C SER A 143 13.74 -1.23 -5.36
N THR A 144 13.57 -2.32 -6.09
CA THR A 144 12.29 -2.69 -6.71
C THR A 144 11.69 -3.89 -5.99
N VAL A 145 10.40 -3.80 -5.64
CA VAL A 145 9.61 -4.91 -5.09
C VAL A 145 8.68 -5.43 -6.19
N PRO A 146 8.79 -6.70 -6.61
CA PRO A 146 7.99 -7.27 -7.69
C PRO A 146 6.50 -7.36 -7.37
N ALA A 147 5.66 -7.36 -8.40
CA ALA A 147 4.21 -7.33 -8.29
C ALA A 147 3.67 -8.48 -7.42
N GLY A 148 2.71 -8.16 -6.55
CA GLY A 148 2.08 -9.12 -5.65
C GLY A 148 2.97 -9.62 -4.50
N THR A 149 4.20 -9.10 -4.36
CA THR A 149 5.10 -9.52 -3.29
C THR A 149 4.63 -8.96 -1.95
N LYS A 150 4.70 -9.80 -0.92
CA LYS A 150 4.57 -9.37 0.48
C LYS A 150 5.95 -9.29 1.13
N VAL A 151 6.32 -8.12 1.63
CA VAL A 151 7.45 -7.97 2.55
C VAL A 151 6.90 -8.16 3.95
N GLU A 152 7.30 -9.25 4.60
CA GLU A 152 6.76 -9.63 5.91
C GLU A 152 7.09 -8.62 7.00
N SER A 153 6.25 -8.62 8.04
CA SER A 153 6.40 -7.70 9.17
C SER A 153 7.81 -7.77 9.78
N ASN A 154 8.40 -6.60 10.07
CA ASN A 154 9.75 -6.44 10.62
C ASN A 154 10.90 -6.90 9.70
N MET A 155 10.66 -7.12 8.40
CA MET A 155 11.70 -7.47 7.44
C MET A 155 12.19 -6.25 6.65
N SER A 156 13.40 -6.35 6.10
CA SER A 156 13.93 -5.37 5.15
C SER A 156 14.11 -6.00 3.77
N TRP A 157 13.53 -5.37 2.75
CA TRP A 157 13.72 -5.74 1.36
C TRP A 157 14.90 -4.96 0.77
N THR A 158 15.92 -5.68 0.30
CA THR A 158 17.13 -5.11 -0.31
C THR A 158 17.25 -5.39 -1.81
N GLY A 159 16.21 -5.94 -2.47
CA GLY A 159 16.28 -6.39 -3.86
C GLY A 159 16.76 -5.30 -4.82
N GLU A 160 17.78 -5.63 -5.62
CA GLU A 160 18.40 -4.72 -6.60
C GLU A 160 17.50 -4.49 -7.83
N VAL A 161 17.69 -3.34 -8.47
CA VAL A 161 17.48 -3.20 -9.93
C VAL A 161 18.51 -4.11 -10.59
N GLU A 162 18.12 -5.00 -11.51
CA GLU A 162 19.06 -5.87 -12.23
C GLU A 162 20.22 -5.06 -12.87
N THR A 163 21.33 -4.98 -12.16
CA THR A 163 22.68 -4.84 -12.71
C THR A 163 23.52 -6.03 -12.29
N GLY A 164 22.98 -7.25 -12.47
CA GLY A 164 23.75 -8.46 -12.69
C GLY A 164 24.77 -8.90 -11.63
N GLU A 165 24.63 -8.55 -10.35
CA GLU A 165 25.48 -9.14 -9.29
C GLU A 165 24.64 -9.76 -8.16
N GLU A 166 25.06 -10.95 -7.73
CA GLU A 166 24.36 -11.78 -6.76
C GLU A 166 24.68 -11.29 -5.33
N VAL A 167 23.69 -10.81 -4.58
CA VAL A 167 23.91 -10.30 -3.21
C VAL A 167 23.66 -11.40 -2.17
N LYS A 168 24.69 -11.68 -1.35
CA LYS A 168 24.57 -12.46 -0.12
C LYS A 168 24.02 -11.61 1.03
N GLN A 169 23.24 -12.24 1.90
CA GLN A 169 22.78 -11.73 3.19
C GLN A 169 23.93 -11.06 3.97
N ILE A 170 23.81 -9.77 4.26
CA ILE A 170 24.76 -9.01 5.08
C ILE A 170 24.15 -8.83 6.46
N GLU A 171 24.79 -9.40 7.49
CA GLU A 171 24.56 -8.96 8.87
C GLU A 171 25.20 -7.59 9.04
N VAL A 172 24.38 -6.59 9.35
CA VAL A 172 24.86 -5.23 9.61
C VAL A 172 25.56 -5.24 10.95
N HIS A 173 26.90 -5.18 10.92
CA HIS A 173 27.66 -4.72 12.07
C HIS A 173 27.60 -3.19 12.09
N ASP A 174 27.07 -2.64 13.18
CA ASP A 174 27.18 -1.22 13.53
C ASP A 174 28.64 -0.79 13.37
N ASP A 175 28.89 0.16 12.47
CA ASP A 175 29.95 1.18 12.53
C ASP A 175 30.33 1.66 11.11
N ASN A 176 29.54 2.57 10.53
CA ASN A 176 30.00 3.73 9.73
C ASN A 176 28.84 4.42 9.01
N TRP A 177 28.27 5.45 9.64
CA TRP A 177 27.23 6.31 9.04
C TRP A 177 27.67 7.76 8.78
N TYR A 178 28.97 8.08 8.82
CA TYR A 178 29.44 9.42 8.46
C TYR A 178 30.01 9.47 7.04
N ALA A 179 29.14 9.78 6.07
CA ALA A 179 29.60 10.46 4.86
C ALA A 179 30.06 11.87 5.28
N MET A 180 31.36 12.11 5.18
CA MET A 180 32.01 13.39 5.42
C MET A 180 31.45 14.46 4.47
N ALA A 181 30.51 15.27 4.97
CA ALA A 181 30.28 16.62 4.47
C ALA A 181 31.14 17.59 5.30
N SER A 182 32.41 17.74 4.91
CA SER A 182 33.26 18.89 5.23
C SER A 182 34.37 18.89 4.17
N GLY A 183 34.57 19.91 3.34
CA GLY A 183 34.64 21.32 3.68
C GLY A 183 36.11 21.76 3.66
N LYS A 184 36.70 21.84 2.47
CA LYS A 184 37.66 22.86 1.99
C LYS A 184 38.11 22.54 0.57
#